data_AF-A0A497AQH1-F1
#
_entry.id   AF-A0A497AQH1-F1
#
_cell.length_a   1.000
_cell.length_b   1.000
_cell.length_c   1.000
_cell.angle_alpha   90.00
_cell.angle_beta   90.00
_cell.angle_gamma   90.00
#
_symmetry.space_group_name_H-M   'P 1'
#
loop_
_entity.id
_entity.type
_entity.pdbx_description
1 polymer ?
#
loop_
_entity_poly.entity_id
_entity_poly.type
_entity_poly.pdbx_seq_one_letter_code
_entity_poly.pdbx_strand_id
1 'polypeptide(L)'
;MAGILSQGLKAGGLATLLLIAFISLNLGVFNLLPFPALDGARMAFALFELVTRRKVSPAVETAIHALGFILLLALMLFVTWRDIMRLFG
;
A
#
# COMPACT_ATOMS: atom_id res chain seq x y z
N MET A 1 6.10 -15.41 6.46
CA MET A 1 4.84 -14.87 7.03
C MET A 1 3.96 -15.95 7.68
N ALA A 2 3.68 -17.08 7.00
CA ALA A 2 2.93 -18.20 7.57
C ALA A 2 3.51 -18.75 8.89
N GLY A 3 4.84 -18.76 9.03
CA GLY A 3 5.52 -19.18 10.27
C GLY A 3 5.36 -18.24 11.48
N ILE A 4 5.00 -16.97 11.26
CA ILE A 4 4.79 -15.98 12.33
C ILE A 4 3.33 -16.07 12.82
N LEU A 5 2.41 -16.26 11.87
CA LEU A 5 0.99 -16.54 12.14
C LEU A 5 0.80 -17.85 12.91
N SER A 6 1.50 -18.92 12.53
CA SER A 6 1.42 -20.21 13.24
C SER A 6 2.02 -20.16 14.65
N GLN A 7 3.02 -19.31 14.89
CA GLN A 7 3.56 -19.05 16.23
C GLN A 7 2.60 -18.21 17.08
N GLY A 8 1.96 -17.19 16.52
CA GLY A 8 0.92 -16.40 17.21
C GLY A 8 -0.28 -17.25 17.62
N LEU A 9 -0.73 -18.16 16.75
CA LEU A 9 -1.80 -19.12 17.04
C LEU A 9 -1.43 -20.10 18.16
N LYS A 10 -0.17 -20.56 18.21
CA LYS A 10 0.34 -21.43 19.27
C LYS A 10 0.62 -20.71 20.60
N ALA A 11 0.92 -19.40 20.54
CA ALA A 11 1.19 -18.55 21.71
C ALA A 11 -0.08 -18.02 22.40
N GLY A 12 -1.27 -18.34 21.87
CA GLY A 12 -2.57 -18.00 22.45
C GLY A 12 -3.26 -16.77 21.83
N GLY A 13 -4.52 -16.54 22.21
CA GLY A 13 -5.39 -15.52 21.60
C GLY A 13 -4.83 -14.10 21.67
N LEU A 14 -4.18 -13.73 22.78
CA LEU A 14 -3.56 -12.40 22.95
C LEU A 14 -2.38 -12.17 22.00
N ALA A 15 -1.52 -13.18 21.80
CA ALA A 15 -0.38 -13.06 20.88
C ALA A 15 -0.82 -12.90 19.43
N THR A 16 -1.90 -13.59 19.05
CA THR A 16 -2.51 -13.44 17.71
C THR A 16 -3.09 -12.04 17.52
N LEU A 17 -3.78 -11.50 18.52
CA LEU A 17 -4.33 -10.14 18.46
C LEU A 17 -3.22 -9.08 18.33
N LEU A 18 -2.12 -9.21 19.06
CA LEU A 18 -0.97 -8.31 18.95
C LEU A 18 -0.30 -8.39 17.57
N LEU A 19 -0.20 -9.59 17.00
CA LEU A 19 0.32 -9.76 15.64
C LEU A 19 -0.58 -9.11 14.60
N ILE A 20 -1.90 -9.31 14.71
CA ILE A 20 -2.89 -8.66 13.82
C ILE A 20 -2.80 -7.15 13.98
N ALA A 21 -2.76 -6.63 15.20
CA ALA A 21 -2.65 -5.20 15.47
C ALA A 21 -1.36 -4.62 14.86
N PHE A 22 -0.23 -5.32 15.00
CA PHE A 22 1.03 -4.90 14.41
C PHE A 22 0.99 -4.87 12.88
N ILE A 23 0.46 -5.91 12.24
CA ILE A 23 0.32 -5.95 10.78
C ILE A 23 -0.62 -4.84 10.29
N SER A 24 -1.80 -4.71 10.93
CA SER A 24 -2.78 -3.69 10.58
C SER A 24 -2.25 -2.27 10.73
N LEU A 25 -1.45 -2.00 11.77
CA LEU A 25 -0.81 -0.69 11.95
C LEU A 25 0.17 -0.40 10.82
N ASN A 26 1.04 -1.35 10.47
CA ASN A 26 1.99 -1.17 9.38
C ASN A 26 1.26 -0.94 8.04
N LEU A 27 0.26 -1.77 7.73
CA LEU A 27 -0.56 -1.61 6.53
C LEU A 27 -1.30 -0.26 6.51
N GLY A 28 -1.83 0.16 7.66
CA GLY A 28 -2.46 1.47 7.82
C GLY A 28 -1.48 2.60 7.53
N VAL A 29 -0.26 2.56 8.08
CA VAL A 29 0.78 3.56 7.81
C VAL A 29 1.17 3.58 6.32
N PHE A 30 1.35 2.42 5.68
CA PHE A 30 1.63 2.35 4.24
C PHE A 30 0.48 2.91 3.41
N ASN A 31 -0.77 2.57 3.74
CA ASN A 31 -1.94 3.06 3.03
C ASN A 31 -2.15 4.57 3.18
N LEU A 32 -1.67 5.20 4.25
CA LEU A 32 -1.73 6.66 4.42
C LEU A 32 -0.72 7.43 3.57
N LEU A 33 0.27 6.76 2.97
CA LEU A 33 1.21 7.41 2.08
C LEU A 33 0.49 7.95 0.84
N PRO A 34 0.86 9.14 0.33
CA PRO A 34 0.25 9.74 -0.86
C PRO A 34 0.77 9.07 -2.15
N PHE A 35 0.73 7.74 -2.20
CA PHE A 35 1.12 6.96 -3.37
C PHE A 35 -0.12 6.63 -4.20
N PRO A 36 -0.12 6.87 -5.52
CA PRO A 36 -1.23 6.50 -6.39
C PRO A 36 -1.60 5.02 -6.24
N ALA A 37 -2.90 4.71 -6.31
CA ALA A 37 -3.50 3.40 -6.03
C ALA A 37 -3.63 2.99 -4.54
N LEU A 38 -3.12 3.81 -3.60
CA LEU A 38 -3.39 3.65 -2.16
C LEU A 38 -4.51 4.58 -1.68
N ASP A 39 -5.17 4.20 -0.58
CA ASP A 39 -6.25 4.98 0.05
C ASP A 39 -5.80 6.39 0.47
N GLY A 40 -4.54 6.53 0.87
CA GLY A 40 -3.91 7.77 1.32
C GLY A 40 -3.71 8.79 0.22
N ALA A 41 -3.61 8.39 -1.05
CA ALA A 41 -3.61 9.34 -2.16
C ALA A 41 -4.95 10.07 -2.26
N ARG A 42 -6.07 9.36 -2.12
CA ARG A 42 -7.39 9.98 -2.08
C ARG A 42 -7.55 10.90 -0.87
N MET A 43 -7.06 10.48 0.31
CA MET A 43 -7.05 11.36 1.49
C MET A 43 -6.21 12.62 1.26
N ALA A 44 -5.06 12.50 0.60
CA ALA A 44 -4.20 13.63 0.27
C ALA A 44 -4.88 14.60 -0.72
N PHE A 45 -5.61 14.10 -1.72
CA PHE A 45 -6.41 14.94 -2.61
C PHE A 45 -7.56 15.65 -1.87
N ALA A 46 -8.24 14.95 -0.95
CA ALA A 46 -9.30 15.55 -0.13
C ALA A 46 -8.75 16.63 0.82
N LEU A 47 -7.60 16.39 1.44
CA LEU A 47 -6.86 17.38 2.25
C LEU A 47 -6.45 18.59 1.40
N PHE A 48 -5.95 18.36 0.19
CA PHE A 48 -5.61 19.41 -0.75
C PHE A 48 -6.84 20.23 -1.16
N GLU A 49 -7.97 19.59 -1.43
CA GLU A 49 -9.23 20.27 -1.73
C GLU A 49 -9.74 21.10 -0.53
N LEU A 50 -9.61 20.57 0.70
CA LEU A 50 -9.98 21.28 1.93
C LEU A 50 -9.15 22.56 2.12
N VAL A 51 -7.84 22.49 1.90
CA VAL A 51 -6.91 23.62 2.05
C VAL A 51 -7.07 24.63 0.91
N THR A 52 -7.14 24.15 -0.33
CA THR A 52 -7.14 25.00 -1.54
C THR A 52 -8.54 25.51 -1.90
N ARG A 53 -9.60 24.90 -1.34
CA ARG A 53 -11.02 25.12 -1.67
C ARG A 53 -11.34 24.97 -3.17
N ARG A 54 -10.46 24.31 -3.92
CA ARG A 54 -10.60 24.05 -5.35
C ARG A 54 -10.82 22.57 -5.55
N LYS A 55 -11.95 22.22 -6.16
CA LYS A 55 -12.27 20.84 -6.51
C LYS A 55 -11.26 20.34 -7.55
N VAL A 56 -10.60 19.24 -7.27
CA VAL A 56 -9.85 18.52 -8.29
C VAL A 56 -10.87 17.85 -9.21
N SER A 57 -10.74 18.01 -10.52
CA SER A 57 -11.66 17.37 -11.44
C SER A 57 -11.55 15.83 -11.32
N PRO A 58 -12.67 15.08 -11.25
CA PRO A 58 -12.65 13.62 -11.12
C PRO A 58 -11.86 12.90 -12.22
N ALA A 59 -11.81 13.50 -13.42
CA ALA A 59 -11.02 13.00 -14.54
C ALA A 59 -9.50 13.04 -14.26
N VAL A 60 -9.03 14.09 -13.58
CA VAL A 60 -7.61 14.23 -13.20
C VAL A 60 -7.25 13.27 -12.07
N GLU A 61 -8.10 13.12 -11.06
CA GLU A 61 -7.91 12.12 -10.00
C GLU A 61 -7.80 10.71 -10.61
N THR A 62 -8.76 10.35 -11.46
CA THR A 62 -8.79 9.04 -12.14
C THR A 62 -7.54 8.82 -13.01
N ALA A 63 -7.11 9.83 -13.77
CA ALA A 63 -5.91 9.75 -14.60
C ALA A 63 -4.64 9.56 -13.76
N ILE A 64 -4.48 10.30 -12.66
CA ILE A 64 -3.32 10.17 -11.76
C ILE A 64 -3.30 8.79 -11.10
N HIS A 65 -4.45 8.31 -10.62
CA HIS A 65 -4.56 6.98 -10.03
C HIS A 65 -4.25 5.87 -11.05
N ALA A 66 -4.81 5.95 -12.27
CA ALA A 66 -4.55 4.97 -13.31
C ALA A 66 -3.08 4.97 -13.76
N LEU A 67 -2.50 6.16 -13.98
CA LEU A 67 -1.10 6.28 -14.38
C LEU A 67 -0.17 5.71 -13.30
N GLY A 68 -0.41 6.06 -12.04
CA GLY A 68 0.41 5.56 -10.95
C GLY A 68 0.22 4.07 -10.68
N PHE A 69 -0.98 3.52 -10.90
CA PHE A 69 -1.21 2.08 -10.86
C PHE A 69 -0.43 1.33 -11.96
N ILE A 70 -0.45 1.85 -13.19
CA ILE A 70 0.34 1.28 -14.30
C ILE A 70 1.84 1.36 -13.99
N LEU A 71 2.31 2.48 -13.45
CA LEU A 71 3.71 2.66 -13.05
C LEU A 71 4.11 1.66 -11.96
N LEU A 72 3.25 1.44 -10.97
CA LEU A 72 3.48 0.45 -9.91
C LEU A 72 3.56 -0.97 -10.48
N LEU A 73 2.65 -1.35 -11.38
CA LEU A 73 2.69 -2.65 -12.04
C LEU A 73 3.97 -2.83 -12.87
N ALA A 74 4.37 -1.80 -13.62
CA ALA A 74 5.60 -1.81 -14.39
C ALA A 74 6.84 -1.96 -13.50
N LEU A 75 6.88 -1.24 -12.37
CA LEU A 75 7.95 -1.36 -11.38
C LEU A 75 7.97 -2.76 -10.78
N MET A 76 6.81 -3.33 -10.43
CA MET A 76 6.69 -4.67 -9.87
C MET A 76 7.23 -5.72 -10.86
N LEU A 77 6.88 -5.63 -12.14
CA LEU A 77 7.40 -6.50 -13.19
C LEU A 77 8.91 -6.35 -13.35
N PHE A 78 9.42 -5.11 -13.38
CA PHE A 78 10.84 -4.83 -13.51
C PHE A 78 11.66 -5.40 -12.35
N VAL A 79 11.21 -5.19 -11.11
CA VAL A 79 11.86 -5.73 -9.90
C VAL A 79 11.81 -7.25 -9.91
N THR A 80 10.65 -7.84 -10.21
CA THR A 80 10.49 -9.30 -10.30
C THR A 80 11.43 -9.91 -11.34
N TRP A 81 11.53 -9.29 -12.53
CA TRP A 81 12.47 -9.73 -13.57
C TRP A 81 13.91 -9.68 -13.08
N ARG A 82 14.32 -8.57 -12.43
CA ARG A 82 15.66 -8.42 -11.88
C ARG A 82 15.96 -9.47 -10.80
N ASP A 83 14.99 -9.76 -9.95
CA ASP A 83 15.14 -10.77 -8.90
C ASP A 83 15.24 -12.18 -9.49
N ILE A 84 14.46 -12.51 -10.53
CA ILE A 84 14.58 -13.77 -11.28
C ILE A 84 15.97 -13.91 -11.90
N MET A 85 16.45 -12.88 -12.59
CA MET A 85 17.76 -12.92 -13.26
C MET A 85 18.91 -13.09 -12.27
N ARG A 86 18.78 -12.53 -11.06
CA ARG A 86 19.72 -12.73 -9.95
C ARG A 86 19.69 -14.13 -9.34
N LEU A 87 18.61 -14.87 -9.50
CA LEU A 87 18.51 -16.25 -8.99
C LEU A 87 19.12 -17.27 -9.96
N PHE A 88 19.17 -16.95 -11.26
CA PHE A 88 19.71 -17.83 -12.31
C PHE A 88 21.15 -17.50 -12.75
N GLY A 89 21.73 -16.40 -12.28
CA GLY A 89 23.14 -16.04 -12.46
C GLY A 89 23.90 -16.09 -11.15
#